data_AF-A0A7W0L1X9-F1
#
_entry.id   AF-A0A7W0L1X9-F1
#
_cell.length_a   1.000
_cell.length_b   1.000
_cell.length_c   1.000
_cell.angle_alpha   90.00
_cell.angle_beta   90.00
_cell.angle_gamma   90.00
#
_symmetry.space_group_name_H-M   'P 1'
#
loop_
_entity.id
_entity.type
_entity.pdbx_description
1 polymer ?
#
loop_
_entity_poly.entity_id
_entity_poly.type
_entity_poly.pdbx_seq_one_letter_code
_entity_poly.pdbx_strand_id
1 'polypeptide(L)'
;MPKALPQPDGSTPKKPTMAQNLGAIILGLVAVKLATYIVTTLWRLITHEDPPQIDQDVPMGKKAAWIALVGAAAGASRQAARDLVKPPQSGPA
;
A
#
# COMPACT_ATOMS: atom_id res chain seq x y z
N MET A 1 23.31 -25.46 0.64
CA MET A 1 21.99 -24.95 0.23
C MET A 1 21.22 -24.61 1.49
N PRO A 2 20.81 -23.36 1.74
CA PRO A 2 20.09 -23.03 2.97
C PRO A 2 18.76 -23.78 3.00
N LYS A 3 18.59 -24.61 4.03
CA LYS A 3 17.45 -25.50 4.23
C LYS A 3 16.23 -24.61 4.49
N ALA A 4 15.25 -24.64 3.58
CA ALA A 4 13.98 -23.96 3.78
C ALA A 4 13.36 -24.49 5.08
N LEU A 5 13.33 -23.65 6.11
CA LEU A 5 12.69 -23.98 7.38
C LEU A 5 11.21 -24.29 7.08
N PRO A 6 10.64 -25.35 7.66
CA PRO A 6 9.21 -25.61 7.55
C PRO A 6 8.45 -24.37 8.03
N GLN A 7 7.37 -24.02 7.33
CA GLN A 7 6.41 -23.07 7.87
C GLN A 7 5.84 -23.65 9.20
N PRO A 8 5.28 -22.83 10.10
CA PRO A 8 4.78 -23.29 11.42
C PRO A 8 3.76 -24.43 11.36
N ASP A 9 3.16 -24.65 10.19
CA ASP A 9 2.21 -25.72 9.86
C ASP A 9 2.86 -26.98 9.25
N GLY A 10 4.20 -27.05 9.21
CA GLY A 10 4.95 -28.16 8.61
C GLY A 10 4.91 -28.21 7.08
N SER A 11 4.31 -27.20 6.41
CA SER A 11 4.21 -27.15 4.96
C SER A 11 5.49 -26.61 4.30
N THR A 12 5.77 -27.09 3.09
CA THR A 12 6.85 -26.55 2.26
C THR A 12 6.44 -25.18 1.70
N PRO A 13 7.31 -24.15 1.79
CA PRO A 13 7.04 -22.84 1.19
C PRO A 13 6.74 -22.96 -0.31
N LYS A 14 5.48 -22.78 -0.70
CA LYS A 14 5.11 -22.73 -2.12
C LYS A 14 5.48 -21.36 -2.66
N LYS A 15 6.32 -21.34 -3.70
CA LYS A 15 6.67 -20.10 -4.41
C LYS A 15 5.38 -19.49 -4.98
N PRO A 16 5.19 -18.16 -4.90
CA PRO A 16 4.05 -17.50 -5.52
C PRO A 16 4.01 -17.83 -7.02
N THR A 17 2.84 -18.20 -7.53
CA THR A 17 2.66 -18.42 -8.96
C THR A 17 2.74 -17.09 -9.72
N MET A 18 3.05 -17.14 -11.03
CA MET A 18 3.10 -15.93 -11.86
C MET A 18 1.77 -15.15 -11.83
N ALA A 19 0.64 -15.87 -11.74
CA ALA A 19 -0.69 -15.29 -11.58
C ALA A 19 -0.88 -14.59 -10.22
N GLN A 20 -0.36 -15.16 -9.12
CA GLN A 20 -0.38 -14.51 -7.79
C GLN A 20 0.48 -13.24 -7.77
N ASN A 21 1.64 -13.25 -8.43
CA ASN A 21 2.47 -12.06 -8.55
C ASN A 21 1.77 -10.96 -9.37
N LEU A 22 1.10 -11.32 -10.47
CA LEU A 22 0.36 -10.36 -11.28
C LEU A 22 -0.84 -9.79 -10.52
N GLY A 23 -1.59 -10.64 -9.80
CA GLY A 23 -2.67 -10.21 -8.92
C GLY A 23 -2.19 -9.27 -7.80
N ALA A 24 -1.03 -9.56 -7.21
CA ALA A 24 -0.41 -8.71 -6.19
C ALA A 24 -0.09 -7.31 -6.72
N ILE A 25 0.45 -7.23 -7.95
CA ILE A 25 0.79 -5.95 -8.60
C ILE A 25 -0.47 -5.13 -8.85
N ILE A 26 -1.50 -5.76 -9.43
CA ILE A 26 -2.77 -5.07 -9.74
C ILE A 26 -3.42 -4.58 -8.45
N LEU A 27 -3.51 -5.42 -7.42
CA LEU A 27 -4.08 -5.02 -6.14
C LEU A 27 -3.29 -3.89 -5.49
N GLY A 28 -1.95 -3.94 -5.56
CA GLY A 28 -1.09 -2.87 -5.07
C GLY A 28 -1.34 -1.54 -5.77
N LEU A 29 -1.51 -1.55 -7.10
CA LEU A 29 -1.83 -0.33 -7.87
C LEU A 29 -3.20 0.23 -7.51
N VAL A 30 -4.21 -0.63 -7.38
CA VAL A 30 -5.57 -0.23 -7.00
C VAL A 30 -5.59 0.35 -5.58
N ALA A 31 -4.91 -0.31 -4.64
CA ALA A 31 -4.82 0.15 -3.25
C ALA A 31 -4.18 1.54 -3.15
N VAL A 32 -3.07 1.77 -3.86
CA VAL A 32 -2.41 3.09 -3.89
C VAL A 32 -3.32 4.14 -4.51
N LYS A 33 -4.01 3.82 -5.61
CA LYS A 33 -4.90 4.78 -6.28
C LYS A 33 -6.09 5.16 -5.38
N LEU A 34 -6.68 4.18 -4.69
CA LEU A 34 -7.76 4.41 -3.75
C LEU A 34 -7.29 5.24 -2.55
N ALA A 35 -6.11 4.95 -2.02
CA ALA A 35 -5.52 5.71 -0.92
C ALA A 35 -5.31 7.18 -1.30
N THR A 36 -4.73 7.44 -2.47
CA THR A 36 -4.56 8.80 -2.97
C THR A 36 -5.90 9.52 -3.11
N TYR A 37 -6.92 8.84 -3.63
CA TYR A 37 -8.27 9.42 -3.74
C TYR A 37 -8.89 9.77 -2.39
N ILE A 38 -8.75 8.89 -1.39
CA ILE A 38 -9.24 9.15 -0.04
C ILE A 38 -8.50 10.33 0.57
N VAL A 39 -7.17 10.37 0.43
CA VAL A 39 -6.34 11.45 0.96
C VAL A 39 -6.65 12.80 0.33
N THR A 40 -6.84 12.86 -1.00
CA THR A 40 -7.23 14.10 -1.68
C THR A 40 -8.62 14.56 -1.25
N THR A 41 -9.56 13.62 -1.06
CA THR A 41 -10.91 13.92 -0.59
C THR A 41 -10.90 14.46 0.84
N LEU A 42 -10.15 13.82 1.74
CA LEU A 42 -10.00 14.26 3.12
C LEU A 42 -9.32 15.63 3.20
N TRP A 43 -8.31 15.87 2.36
CA TRP A 43 -7.68 17.19 2.27
C TRP A 43 -8.70 18.26 1.90
N ARG A 44 -9.44 18.06 0.80
CA ARG A 44 -10.49 18.98 0.37
C ARG A 44 -11.56 19.20 1.43
N LEU A 45 -11.93 18.16 2.18
CA LEU A 45 -12.94 18.26 3.24
C LEU A 45 -12.43 19.07 4.45
N ILE A 46 -11.17 18.89 4.85
CA ILE A 46 -10.60 19.53 6.04
C ILE A 46 -10.15 20.95 5.73
N THR A 47 -9.43 21.14 4.63
CA THR A 47 -8.81 22.43 4.28
C THR A 47 -9.72 23.30 3.41
N HIS A 48 -10.77 22.73 2.81
CA HIS A 48 -11.64 23.42 1.83
C HIS A 48 -10.86 23.95 0.61
N GLU A 49 -9.69 23.38 0.33
CA GLU A 49 -8.81 23.78 -0.77
C GLU A 49 -8.43 22.58 -1.62
N ASP A 50 -8.00 22.84 -2.84
CA ASP A 50 -7.39 21.81 -3.65
C ASP A 50 -6.04 21.36 -3.08
N PRO A 51 -5.70 20.06 -3.20
CA PRO A 51 -4.40 19.56 -2.81
C PRO A 51 -3.30 20.24 -3.62
N PRO A 52 -2.18 20.65 -2.98
CA PRO A 52 -1.16 21.43 -3.64
C PRO A 52 -0.46 20.61 -4.74
N GLN A 53 -0.36 21.20 -5.92
CA GLN A 53 0.39 20.61 -7.04
C GLN A 53 1.89 20.91 -6.90
N ILE A 54 2.73 20.08 -7.52
CA ILE A 54 4.20 20.17 -7.39
C ILE A 54 4.70 21.52 -7.93
N ASP A 55 4.08 21.97 -9.00
CA ASP A 55 4.36 23.15 -9.82
C ASP A 55 3.62 24.41 -9.35
N GLN A 56 2.67 24.29 -8.42
CA GLN A 56 1.92 25.42 -7.87
C GLN A 56 2.76 26.21 -6.86
N ASP A 57 2.76 27.54 -6.89
CA ASP A 57 3.47 28.35 -5.90
C ASP A 57 2.67 28.42 -4.58
N VAL A 58 2.99 27.54 -3.63
CA VAL A 58 2.38 27.44 -2.30
C VAL A 58 3.47 27.27 -1.25
N PRO A 59 3.21 27.66 0.02
CA PRO A 59 4.22 27.58 1.09
C PRO A 59 4.86 26.18 1.19
N MET A 60 6.18 26.12 1.28
CA MET A 60 6.94 24.86 1.29
C MET A 60 6.49 23.89 2.39
N GLY A 61 6.12 24.40 3.56
CA GLY A 61 5.58 23.57 4.65
C GLY A 61 4.28 22.85 4.26
N LYS A 62 3.40 23.52 3.50
CA LYS A 62 2.14 22.94 3.02
C LYS A 62 2.39 21.86 1.96
N LYS A 63 3.34 22.08 1.04
CA LYS A 63 3.77 21.04 0.08
C LYS A 63 4.37 19.84 0.79
N ALA A 64 5.26 20.08 1.75
CA ALA A 64 5.90 19.01 2.51
C ALA A 64 4.88 18.18 3.29
N ALA A 65 3.92 18.83 3.95
CA ALA A 65 2.83 18.15 4.65
C ALA A 65 1.98 17.30 3.69
N TRP A 66 1.65 17.83 2.52
CA TRP A 66 0.90 17.10 1.50
C TRP A 66 1.66 15.87 0.98
N ILE A 67 2.93 16.04 0.60
CA ILE A 67 3.76 14.94 0.11
C ILE A 67 3.94 13.87 1.20
N ALA A 68 4.15 14.28 2.45
CA ALA A 68 4.26 13.37 3.58
C ALA A 68 2.96 12.57 3.79
N LEU A 69 1.81 13.22 3.71
CA LEU A 69 0.49 12.58 3.84
C LEU A 69 0.25 11.53 2.75
N VAL A 70 0.49 11.89 1.48
CA VAL A 70 0.35 10.96 0.35
C VAL A 70 1.36 9.82 0.46
N GLY A 71 2.60 10.11 0.82
CA GLY A 71 3.65 9.12 1.02
C GLY A 71 3.30 8.12 2.12
N ALA A 72 2.82 8.60 3.27
CA ALA A 72 2.39 7.78 4.39
C ALA A 72 1.19 6.89 4.01
N ALA A 73 0.16 7.47 3.38
CA ALA A 73 -1.02 6.72 2.95
C ALA A 73 -0.70 5.65 1.90
N ALA A 74 0.17 5.97 0.92
CA ALA A 74 0.62 5.02 -0.07
C ALA A 74 1.45 3.89 0.56
N GLY A 75 2.31 4.20 1.54
CA GLY A 75 3.05 3.23 2.34
C GLY A 75 2.14 2.27 3.09
N ALA A 76 1.20 2.81 3.87
CA ALA A 76 0.21 2.04 4.62
C ALA A 76 -0.65 1.16 3.70
N SER A 77 -1.07 1.68 2.55
CA SER A 77 -1.91 0.95 1.60
C SER A 77 -1.18 -0.19 0.90
N ARG A 78 0.12 -0.03 0.61
CA ARG A 78 0.95 -1.14 0.13
C ARG A 78 1.11 -2.22 1.18
N GLN A 79 1.23 -1.84 2.45
CA GLN A 79 1.36 -2.79 3.56
C GLN A 79 0.03 -3.56 3.75
N ALA A 80 -1.10 -2.86 3.75
CA ALA A 80 -2.42 -3.49 3.78
C ALA A 80 -2.68 -4.40 2.57
N ALA A 81 -2.31 -3.98 1.35
CA ALA A 81 -2.41 -4.81 0.16
C ALA A 81 -1.51 -6.05 0.24
N ARG A 82 -0.31 -5.93 0.82
CA ARG A 82 0.57 -7.08 1.09
C ARG A 82 -0.07 -8.04 2.08
N ASP A 83 -0.70 -7.53 3.14
CA ASP A 83 -1.39 -8.36 4.13
C ASP A 83 -2.56 -9.14 3.50
N LEU A 84 -3.29 -8.54 2.56
CA LEU A 84 -4.36 -9.21 1.82
C LEU A 84 -3.85 -10.26 0.80
N VAL A 85 -2.64 -10.08 0.27
CA VAL A 85 -2.06 -10.95 -0.75
C VAL A 85 -1.20 -12.06 -0.14
N LYS A 86 -0.95 -12.03 1.18
CA LYS A 86 -0.28 -13.14 1.87
C LYS A 86 -1.00 -14.45 1.51
N PRO A 87 -0.26 -15.50 1.09
CA PRO A 87 -0.86 -16.77 0.77
C PRO A 87 -1.64 -17.27 2.00
N PRO A 88 -2.78 -17.96 1.82
CA PRO A 88 -3.60 -18.41 2.92
C PRO A 88 -2.73 -19.20 3.90
N GLN A 89 -2.57 -18.69 5.12
CA GLN A 89 -2.12 -19.51 6.24
C GLN A 89 -3.24 -20.49 6.52
N SER A 90 -3.09 -21.72 6.03
CA SER A 90 -3.94 -22.82 6.45
C SER A 90 -3.60 -23.19 7.90
N GLY A 91 -4.26 -22.58 8.88
CA GLY A 91 -4.26 -23.04 10.28
C GLY A 91 -4.82 -22.02 11.27
N PRO A 92 -5.72 -22.43 12.20
CA PRO A 92 -6.36 -21.53 13.17
C PRO A 92 -5.45 -21.18 14.35
N ALA A 93 -5.91 -20.20 15.13
CA ALA A 93 -5.33 -19.56 16.31
C ALA A 93 -4.67 -20.48 17.35
#